data_AF-A0AAU0L3F2-F1
#
_entry.id   AF-A0AAU0L3F2-F1
#
_cell.length_a   1.000
_cell.length_b   1.000
_cell.length_c   1.000
_cell.angle_alpha   90.00
_cell.angle_beta   90.00
_cell.angle_gamma   90.00
#
_symmetry.space_group_name_H-M   'P 1'
#
loop_
_entity.id
_entity.type
_entity.pdbx_description
1 polymer ?
#
loop_
_entity_poly.entity_id
_entity_poly.type
_entity_poly.pdbx_seq_one_letter_code
_entity_poly.pdbx_strand_id
1 'polypeptide(L)' 'MASYNGASYIKQQIESILSQLGDNDELIISDDLSTDDTVNIILGFNDDRIKLVEGKKQGIIKNFENALKLLQEIIFFV' A
#
# COMPACT_ATOMS: atom_id res chain seq x y z
N MET A 1 -1.50 3.06 2.69
CA MET A 1 -0.35 2.42 3.37
C MET A 1 0.97 2.89 2.77
N ALA A 2 1.99 3.13 3.59
CA ALA A 2 3.36 3.40 3.13
C ALA A 2 4.27 2.23 3.55
N SER A 3 4.98 1.61 2.61
CA SER A 3 5.85 0.45 2.87
C SER A 3 7.30 0.71 2.49
N TYR A 4 8.22 0.11 3.26
CA TYR A 4 9.64 0.03 2.97
C TYR A 4 10.26 -1.17 3.70
N ASN A 5 10.75 -2.15 2.94
CA ASN A 5 11.33 -3.40 3.45
C ASN A 5 10.45 -4.12 4.49
N GLY A 6 9.16 -4.25 4.18
CA GLY A 6 8.11 -4.79 5.05
C GLY A 6 7.71 -6.24 4.76
N ALA A 7 8.50 -7.01 4.00
CA ALA A 7 8.09 -8.31 3.46
C ALA A 7 7.53 -9.28 4.51
N SER A 8 8.06 -9.25 5.74
CA SER A 8 7.62 -10.12 6.84
C SER A 8 6.20 -9.84 7.35
N TYR A 9 5.65 -8.65 7.12
CA TYR A 9 4.38 -8.22 7.72
C TYR A 9 3.36 -7.69 6.71
N ILE A 10 3.82 -7.30 5.52
CA ILE A 10 2.99 -6.63 4.51
C ILE A 10 1.79 -7.50 4.09
N LYS A 11 1.98 -8.82 4.01
CA LYS A 11 0.91 -9.75 3.67
C LYS A 11 -0.24 -9.71 4.69
N GLN A 12 0.10 -9.87 5.97
CA GLN A 12 -0.89 -9.87 7.05
C GLN A 12 -1.59 -8.52 7.19
N GLN A 13 -0.85 -7.43 6.95
CA GLN A 13 -1.44 -6.08 6.96
C GLN A 13 -2.46 -5.91 5.84
N ILE A 14 -2.13 -6.31 4.61
CA ILE A 14 -3.05 -6.26 3.47
C ILE A 14 -4.29 -7.10 3.74
N GLU A 15 -4.14 -8.34 4.18
CA GLU A 15 -5.27 -9.23 4.50
C GLU A 15 -6.19 -8.63 5.59
N SER A 16 -5.60 -8.05 6.64
CA SER A 16 -6.35 -7.37 7.70
C SER A 16 -7.15 -6.18 7.17
N ILE A 17 -6.55 -5.36 6.31
CA ILE A 17 -7.22 -4.20 5.72
C ILE A 17 -8.34 -4.64 4.76
N LEU A 18 -8.06 -5.56 3.82
CA LEU A 18 -9.04 -6.05 2.85
C LEU A 18 -10.28 -6.65 3.52
N SER A 19 -10.14 -7.27 4.71
CA SER A 19 -11.26 -7.83 5.46
C SER A 19 -12.24 -6.79 6.01
N GLN A 20 -11.81 -5.52 6.07
CA GLN A 20 -12.59 -4.39 6.57
C GLN A 20 -13.08 -3.46 5.45
N LEU A 21 -12.57 -3.64 4.22
CA LEU A 21 -12.95 -2.85 3.05
C LEU A 21 -14.24 -3.39 2.42
N GLY A 22 -15.16 -2.49 2.08
CA GLY A 22 -16.31 -2.77 1.23
C GLY A 22 -15.92 -2.94 -0.24
N ASP A 23 -16.91 -3.25 -1.08
CA ASP A 23 -16.69 -3.53 -2.51
C ASP A 23 -16.26 -2.30 -3.32
N ASN A 24 -16.57 -1.10 -2.83
CA ASN A 24 -16.21 0.17 -3.48
C ASN A 24 -14.95 0.81 -2.89
N ASP A 25 -14.35 0.20 -1.86
CA ASP A 25 -13.17 0.74 -1.22
C ASP A 25 -11.90 0.23 -1.93
N GLU A 26 -10.89 1.08 -2.02
CA GLU A 26 -9.58 0.84 -2.61
C GLU A 26 -8.43 0.90 -1.58
N LEU A 27 -7.54 -0.09 -1.59
CA LEU A 27 -6.31 -0.07 -0.81
C LEU A 27 -5.15 0.52 -1.62
N ILE A 28 -4.81 1.78 -1.36
CA ILE A 28 -3.62 2.41 -1.96
C ILE A 28 -2.37 2.12 -1.12
N ILE A 29 -1.36 1.53 -1.76
CA ILE A 29 -0.07 1.18 -1.19
C ILE A 29 1.01 1.97 -1.91
N SER A 30 1.76 2.79 -1.17
CA SER A 30 2.91 3.52 -1.71
C SER A 30 4.20 2.88 -1.20
N ASP A 31 5.01 2.32 -2.08
CA ASP A 31 6.27 1.65 -1.72
C ASP A 31 7.48 2.54 -2.04
N ASP A 32 8.33 2.84 -1.05
CA ASP A 32 9.47 3.75 -1.23
C ASP A 32 10.72 3.03 -1.76
N LEU A 33 10.56 2.24 -2.83
CA LEU A 33 11.59 1.41 -3.47
C LEU A 33 12.21 0.39 -2.50
N SER A 34 11.36 -0.46 -1.94
CA SER A 34 11.76 -1.65 -1.20
C SER A 34 12.71 -2.51 -2.02
N THR A 35 13.74 -3.04 -1.36
CA THR A 35 14.75 -3.92 -1.98
C THR A 35 14.57 -5.38 -1.61
N ASP A 36 13.58 -5.68 -0.78
CA ASP A 36 13.16 -7.03 -0.41
C ASP A 36 11.91 -7.46 -1.22
N ASP A 37 11.29 -8.57 -0.81
CA ASP A 37 10.11 -9.12 -1.50
C ASP A 37 8.81 -8.33 -1.27
N THR A 38 8.83 -7.17 -0.62
CA THR A 38 7.63 -6.38 -0.31
C THR A 38 6.77 -6.13 -1.54
N VAL A 39 7.37 -5.63 -2.63
CA VAL A 39 6.65 -5.35 -3.88
C VAL A 39 6.12 -6.63 -4.52
N ASN A 40 6.93 -7.70 -4.53
CA ASN A 40 6.52 -9.00 -5.07
C ASN A 40 5.31 -9.57 -4.32
N ILE A 41 5.28 -9.42 -2.99
CA ILE A 41 4.16 -9.85 -2.16
C ILE A 41 2.91 -9.04 -2.48
N ILE A 42 3.03 -7.71 -2.60
CA ILE A 42 1.90 -6.83 -2.96
C ILE A 42 1.32 -7.20 -4.33
N LEU A 43 2.17 -7.36 -5.34
CA LEU A 43 1.76 -7.72 -6.71
C LEU A 43 1.20 -9.15 -6.81
N GLY A 44 1.48 -10.01 -5.82
CA GLY A 44 0.94 -11.36 -5.74
C GLY A 44 -0.53 -11.44 -5.30
N PHE A 45 -1.12 -10.35 -4.83
CA PHE A 45 -2.53 -10.31 -4.49
C PHE A 45 -3.39 -10.12 -5.75
N ASN A 46 -4.37 -11.01 -5.93
CA ASN A 46 -5.35 -10.92 -7.01
C ASN A 46 -6.63 -10.25 -6.50
N ASP A 47 -6.54 -8.98 -6.13
CA ASP A 47 -7.65 -8.15 -5.65
C ASP A 47 -7.59 -6.77 -6.31
N ASP A 48 -8.61 -6.45 -7.12
CA ASP A 48 -8.67 -5.22 -7.93
C ASP A 48 -8.75 -3.93 -7.09
N ARG A 49 -9.05 -4.07 -5.79
CA ARG A 49 -9.06 -2.95 -4.84
C ARG A 49 -7.64 -2.49 -4.48
N ILE A 50 -6.61 -3.32 -4.69
CA ILE A 50 -5.24 -2.97 -4.35
C ILE A 50 -4.60 -2.15 -5.47
N LYS A 51 -4.11 -0.95 -5.13
CA LYS A 51 -3.36 -0.08 -6.03
C LYS A 51 -1.96 0.18 -5.48
N LEU A 52 -0.94 -0.34 -6.16
CA LEU A 52 0.45 -0.07 -5.85
C LEU A 52 0.93 1.20 -6.58
N VAL A 53 1.52 2.12 -5.83
CA VAL A 53 2.12 3.36 -6.30
C VAL A 53 3.60 3.35 -5.93
N GLU A 54 4.45 3.73 -6.88
CA GLU A 54 5.88 3.83 -6.65
C GLU A 54 6.22 5.16 -5.97
N GLY A 55 6.88 5.05 -4.81
CA GLY A 55 7.44 6.17 -4.06
C GLY A 55 8.71 6.72 -4.73
N LYS A 56 9.07 7.97 -4.41
CA LYS A 56 10.23 8.67 -5.01
C LYS A 56 11.50 8.60 -4.17
N LYS A 57 11.61 7.69 -3.21
CA LYS A 57 12.71 7.62 -2.22
C LYS A 57 12.91 8.91 -1.44
N GLN A 58 11.81 9.55 -1.06
CA GLN A 58 11.86 10.85 -0.36
C GLN A 58 11.50 10.75 1.12
N GLY A 59 11.45 9.52 1.67
CA GLY A 59 11.13 9.26 3.06
C GLY A 59 9.63 9.16 3.32
N ILE A 60 9.29 8.62 4.50
CA ILE A 60 7.94 8.20 4.90
C ILE A 60 6.90 9.32 4.72
N ILE A 61 7.21 10.55 5.13
CA ILE A 61 6.28 11.69 5.05
C ILE A 61 5.87 11.98 3.61
N LYS A 62 6.84 11.99 2.68
CA LYS A 62 6.56 12.26 1.27
C LYS A 62 5.97 11.07 0.54
N ASN A 63 6.30 9.85 0.95
CA ASN A 63 5.66 8.64 0.46
C ASN A 63 4.17 8.66 0.82
N PHE A 64 3.84 9.09 2.04
CA PHE A 64 2.49 9.30 2.51
C PHE A 64 1.75 10.41 1.74
N GLU A 65 2.39 11.56 1.53
CA GLU A 65 1.84 12.64 0.69
C GLU A 65 1.57 12.21 -0.75
N ASN A 66 2.41 11.34 -1.31
CA ASN A 66 2.20 10.79 -2.65
C ASN A 66 0.95 9.90 -2.71
N ALA A 67 0.73 9.05 -1.69
CA ALA A 67 -0.49 8.26 -1.59
C ALA A 67 -1.74 9.16 -1.44
N LEU A 68 -1.65 10.21 -0.62
CA LEU A 68 -2.74 11.16 -0.39
C LEU A 68 -3.19 11.91 -1.66
N LYS A 69 -2.26 12.25 -2.55
CA LYS A 69 -2.58 12.97 -3.80
C LYS A 69 -3.41 12.17 -4.80
N LEU A 70 -3.46 10.84 -4.65
CA LEU A 70 -4.16 9.94 -5.56
C LEU A 70 -5.54 9.49 -5.03
N LEU A 71 -5.90 9.88 -3.80
CA LEU A 71 -7.18 9.52 -3.18
C LEU A 71 -8.31 10.47 -3.61
N GLN A 72 -9.46 9.91 -3.98
CA GLN A 72 -10.72 10.65 -4.15
C GLN A 72 -11.64 10.52 -2.93
N GLU A 73 -11.58 9.41 -2.18
CA GLU A 73 -12.23 9.23 -0.88
C GLU A 73 -11.27 8.51 0.09
N ILE A 74 -11.40 8.78 1.40
CA ILE A 74 -10.46 8.41 2.46
C ILE A 74 -10.43 6.89 2.65
N ILE A 75 -9.24 6.27 2.57
CA ILE A 75 -9.08 4.85 2.88
C ILE A 75 -7.86 4.62 3.78
N PHE A 76 -8.07 3.73 4.75
CA PHE A 76 -7.27 3.46 5.96
C PHE A 76 -5.75 3.63 5.81
N PHE A 77 -5.20 4.47 6.68
CA PHE A 77 -3.77 4.60 6.90
C PHE A 77 -3.39 3.87 8.18
N VAL A 78 -2.61 2.81 8.04
CA VAL A 78 -1.71 2.31 9.10
C VAL A 78 -0.29 2.61 8.66
#